data_AF-A0A2N1W4F5-F1
#
_entry.id   AF-A0A2N1W4F5-F1
#
_cell.length_a   1.000
_cell.length_b   1.000
_cell.length_c   1.000
_cell.angle_alpha   90.00
_cell.angle_beta   90.00
_cell.angle_gamma   90.00
#
_symmetry.space_group_name_H-M   'P 1'
#
loop_
_entity.id
_entity.type
_entity.pdbx_description
1 polymer ?
#
loop_
_entity_poly.entity_id
_entity_poly.type
_entity_poly.pdbx_seq_one_letter_code
_entity_poly.pdbx_strand_id
1 'polypeptide(L)'
;MLPLLTAVLGGQGIKSPTPASTPGVVVAETFAEGLEHPWGMAFMPDGRILVTERPGRLRIVGRDGSLSAPLTGVPEVLAQSQGGLLDVAIDPDFARNKLVYLSFSEPGSEGTASTAVARGRLGTNGLEEVKVIWSQRPKVRSGGHYGSRLVFRRDGTLFITTGDRQNQRPLVMDLSTGIGKVIRINSDGSIPRDNPFVGREGALPEIWSYGHRSMQGAALDPATGILWTTEHGPRGGDELNRTEAGKNYGWPVITY
;
A
#
# COMPACT_ATOMS: atom_id res chain seq x y z
N MET A 1 52.45 -10.66 -33.63
CA MET A 1 51.73 -10.56 -32.35
C MET A 1 51.54 -9.09 -32.02
N LEU A 2 50.32 -8.58 -32.20
CA LEU A 2 49.93 -7.20 -31.91
C LEU A 2 49.33 -7.17 -30.49
N PRO A 3 49.70 -6.24 -29.60
CA PRO A 3 49.12 -6.20 -28.26
C PRO A 3 47.70 -5.63 -28.33
N LEU A 4 46.76 -6.37 -27.74
CA LEU A 4 45.37 -5.98 -27.55
C LEU A 4 45.32 -4.96 -26.40
N LEU A 5 44.96 -3.70 -26.71
CA LEU A 5 44.74 -2.67 -25.69
C LEU A 5 43.31 -2.83 -25.17
N THR A 6 43.15 -3.41 -23.97
CA THR A 6 41.85 -3.54 -23.31
C THR A 6 41.46 -2.19 -22.71
N ALA A 7 40.54 -1.47 -23.37
CA ALA A 7 39.93 -0.27 -22.80
C ALA A 7 38.87 -0.68 -21.76
N VAL A 8 39.18 -0.48 -20.49
CA VAL A 8 38.20 -0.58 -19.40
C VAL A 8 37.37 0.70 -19.41
N LEU A 9 36.16 0.63 -19.98
CA LEU A 9 35.14 1.67 -19.81
C LEU A 9 34.59 1.58 -18.39
N GLY A 10 35.22 2.31 -17.47
CA GLY A 10 34.68 2.60 -16.14
C GLY A 10 33.47 3.54 -16.27
N GLY A 11 32.30 2.99 -16.56
CA GLY A 11 31.04 3.72 -16.53
C GLY A 11 30.70 4.12 -15.10
N GLN A 12 31.15 5.30 -14.67
CA GLN A 12 30.56 6.00 -13.54
C GLN A 12 29.09 6.29 -13.92
N GLY A 13 28.15 5.58 -13.29
CA GLY A 13 26.73 5.86 -13.48
C GLY A 13 26.48 7.34 -13.25
N ILE A 14 25.87 8.01 -14.22
CA ILE A 14 25.52 9.43 -14.16
C ILE A 14 24.62 9.58 -12.93
N LYS A 15 25.15 10.16 -11.85
CA LYS A 15 24.32 10.56 -10.71
C LYS A 15 23.33 11.58 -11.24
N SER A 16 22.04 11.31 -11.07
CA SER A 16 21.00 12.31 -11.32
C SER A 16 21.38 13.60 -10.58
N PRO A 17 21.37 14.76 -11.25
CA PRO A 17 21.69 16.02 -10.58
C PRO A 17 20.70 16.23 -9.44
N THR A 18 21.23 16.50 -8.24
CA THR A 18 20.41 16.91 -7.11
C THR A 18 19.67 18.19 -7.51
N PRO A 19 18.32 18.22 -7.51
CA PRO A 19 17.60 19.45 -7.81
C PRO A 19 18.03 20.54 -6.83
N ALA A 20 18.28 21.75 -7.32
CA ALA A 20 18.52 22.89 -6.47
C ALA A 20 17.28 23.11 -5.59
N SER A 21 17.46 23.13 -4.26
CA SER A 21 16.37 23.46 -3.35
C SER A 21 15.94 24.90 -3.62
N THR A 22 14.68 25.10 -3.99
CA THR A 22 14.08 26.43 -3.94
C THR A 22 13.81 26.73 -2.47
N PRO A 23 14.37 27.79 -1.87
CA PRO A 23 14.10 28.13 -0.48
C PRO A 23 12.65 28.60 -0.34
N GLY A 24 11.74 27.66 -0.09
CA GLY A 24 10.45 27.92 0.50
C GLY A 24 10.59 27.80 2.02
N VAL A 25 10.05 28.76 2.77
CA VAL A 25 9.95 28.63 4.23
C VAL A 25 8.79 27.68 4.52
N VAL A 26 9.11 26.41 4.75
CA VAL A 26 8.16 25.46 5.33
C VAL A 26 8.24 25.60 6.84
N VAL A 27 7.13 26.01 7.47
CA VAL A 27 7.00 25.98 8.93
C VAL A 27 6.40 24.62 9.30
N ALA A 28 7.11 23.87 10.13
CA ALA A 28 6.63 22.59 10.65
C ALA A 28 6.30 22.77 12.14
N GLU A 29 5.10 22.34 12.54
CA GLU A 29 4.64 22.35 13.91
C GLU A 29 4.23 20.94 14.32
N THR A 30 4.58 20.54 15.54
CA THR A 30 4.15 19.26 16.09
C THR A 30 2.68 19.34 16.47
N PHE A 31 1.82 18.59 15.76
CA PHE A 31 0.39 18.53 16.07
C PHE A 31 0.06 17.46 17.11
N ALA A 32 0.74 16.31 17.09
CA ALA A 32 0.51 15.22 18.03
C ALA A 32 1.81 14.47 18.33
N GLU A 33 1.93 13.94 19.54
CA GLU A 33 3.10 13.20 20.03
C GLU A 33 2.69 11.84 20.63
N GLY A 34 3.67 11.01 20.97
CA GLY A 34 3.43 9.72 21.63
C GLY A 34 2.97 8.59 20.70
N LEU A 35 2.98 8.83 19.38
CA LEU A 35 2.77 7.79 18.36
C LEU A 35 4.00 6.88 18.25
N GLU A 36 3.78 5.59 18.15
CA GLU A 36 4.86 4.60 17.98
C GLU A 36 4.79 4.00 16.56
N HIS A 37 5.74 4.42 15.72
CA HIS A 37 5.82 4.01 14.32
C HIS A 37 4.49 4.21 13.55
N PRO A 38 3.95 5.44 13.49
CA PRO A 38 2.75 5.70 12.71
C PRO A 38 2.97 5.38 11.22
N TRP A 39 1.96 4.82 10.56
CA TRP A 39 2.07 4.38 9.15
C TRP A 39 1.06 5.07 8.23
N GLY A 40 -0.22 4.98 8.55
CA GLY A 40 -1.33 5.55 7.78
C GLY A 40 -2.18 6.48 8.63
N MET A 41 -2.87 7.42 7.98
CA MET A 41 -3.82 8.30 8.65
C MET A 41 -5.02 8.65 7.77
N ALA A 42 -6.17 8.85 8.39
CA ALA A 42 -7.38 9.28 7.72
C ALA A 42 -8.12 10.35 8.56
N PHE A 43 -8.39 11.50 7.94
CA PHE A 43 -9.22 12.54 8.55
C PHE A 43 -10.68 12.09 8.59
N MET A 44 -11.28 12.16 9.78
CA MET A 44 -12.72 11.96 9.94
C MET A 44 -13.49 13.26 9.67
N PRO A 45 -14.77 13.21 9.28
CA PRO A 45 -15.58 14.40 9.01
C PRO A 45 -15.71 15.35 10.20
N ASP A 46 -15.50 14.84 11.42
CA ASP A 46 -15.49 15.63 12.63
C ASP A 46 -14.11 16.20 12.97
N GLY A 47 -13.14 16.20 12.05
CA GLY A 47 -11.82 16.81 12.23
C GLY A 47 -10.85 16.04 13.14
N ARG A 48 -11.25 14.90 13.70
CA ARG A 48 -10.32 13.97 14.34
C ARG A 48 -9.59 13.13 13.28
N ILE A 49 -8.48 12.51 13.65
CA ILE A 49 -7.66 11.72 12.72
C ILE A 49 -7.55 10.29 13.25
N LEU A 50 -7.88 9.30 12.41
CA LEU A 50 -7.50 7.91 12.67
C LEU A 50 -6.04 7.73 12.27
N VAL A 51 -5.23 7.12 13.14
CA VAL A 51 -3.81 6.85 12.87
C VAL A 51 -3.50 5.40 13.20
N THR A 52 -2.88 4.69 12.27
CA THR A 52 -2.36 3.34 12.49
C THR A 52 -0.93 3.40 12.98
N GLU A 53 -0.62 2.54 13.95
CA GLU A 53 0.72 2.32 14.48
C GLU A 53 1.16 0.91 14.09
N ARG A 54 2.33 0.80 13.45
CA ARG A 54 2.85 -0.45 12.90
C ARG A 54 2.83 -1.64 13.86
N PRO A 55 3.06 -1.48 15.18
CA PRO A 55 2.94 -2.59 16.15
C PRO A 55 1.56 -3.24 16.27
N GLY A 56 0.51 -2.71 15.63
CA GLY A 56 -0.83 -3.33 15.62
C GLY A 56 -1.90 -2.51 16.32
N ARG A 57 -1.76 -1.19 16.41
CA ARG A 57 -2.70 -0.32 17.15
C ARG A 57 -3.33 0.72 16.23
N LEU A 58 -4.63 0.92 16.38
CA LEU A 58 -5.34 2.04 15.78
C LEU A 58 -5.60 3.09 16.87
N ARG A 59 -5.33 4.35 16.59
CA ARG A 59 -5.47 5.49 17.51
C ARG A 59 -6.35 6.56 16.91
N ILE A 60 -6.93 7.38 17.77
CA ILE A 60 -7.58 8.64 17.38
C ILE A 60 -6.71 9.79 17.90
N VAL A 61 -6.35 10.70 17.01
CA VAL A 61 -5.82 12.02 17.37
C VAL A 61 -6.98 13.01 17.39
N GLY A 62 -7.15 13.70 18.51
CA GLY A 62 -8.15 14.74 18.71
C GLY A 62 -7.88 15.99 17.89
N ARG A 63 -8.86 16.89 17.83
CA ARG A 63 -8.72 18.20 17.12
C ARG A 63 -7.64 19.09 17.75
N ASP A 64 -7.31 18.82 19.00
CA ASP A 64 -6.32 19.51 19.83
C ASP A 64 -4.96 18.77 19.87
N GLY A 65 -4.80 17.71 19.06
CA GLY A 65 -3.58 16.89 19.07
C GLY A 65 -3.54 15.80 20.14
N SER A 66 -4.56 15.70 20.99
CA SER A 66 -4.60 14.67 22.05
C SER A 66 -4.65 13.25 21.47
N LEU A 67 -3.87 12.33 22.03
CA LEU A 67 -3.81 10.95 21.56
C LEU A 67 -4.67 10.02 22.43
N SER A 68 -5.62 9.30 21.82
CA SER A 68 -6.46 8.33 22.53
C SER A 68 -5.69 7.11 23.01
N ALA A 69 -6.28 6.28 23.88
CA ALA A 69 -5.84 4.89 24.05
C ALA A 69 -6.00 4.08 22.74
N PRO A 70 -5.32 2.93 22.58
CA PRO A 70 -5.53 2.03 21.46
C PRO A 70 -6.98 1.55 21.35
N LEU A 71 -7.53 1.63 20.15
CA LEU A 71 -8.87 1.13 19.84
C LEU A 71 -8.90 -0.40 19.85
N THR A 72 -9.99 -0.97 20.35
CA THR A 72 -10.22 -2.43 20.33
C THR A 72 -10.72 -2.92 18.97
N GLY A 73 -10.73 -4.23 18.75
CA GLY A 73 -11.27 -4.86 17.53
C GLY A 73 -10.33 -4.81 16.31
N VAL A 74 -9.16 -4.19 16.41
CA VAL A 74 -8.13 -4.19 15.35
C VAL A 74 -7.69 -5.64 15.07
N PRO A 75 -7.57 -6.06 13.79
CA PRO A 75 -7.10 -7.40 13.44
C PRO A 75 -5.72 -7.72 14.02
N GLU A 76 -5.47 -9.00 14.28
CA GLU A 76 -4.12 -9.48 14.60
C GLU A 76 -3.17 -9.24 13.42
N VAL A 77 -1.95 -8.78 13.71
CA VAL A 77 -0.93 -8.47 12.71
C VAL A 77 0.39 -9.16 13.03
N LEU A 78 1.13 -9.55 11.99
CA LEU A 78 2.56 -9.91 12.14
C LEU A 78 3.44 -8.64 12.08
N ALA A 79 3.63 -7.98 13.23
CA ALA A 79 4.47 -6.80 13.34
C ALA A 79 5.97 -7.15 13.29
N GLN A 80 6.53 -7.29 12.10
CA GLN A 80 7.95 -7.58 11.88
C GLN A 80 8.50 -6.82 10.68
N SER A 81 9.67 -6.18 10.84
CA SER A 81 10.34 -5.42 9.80
C SER A 81 9.42 -4.35 9.20
N GLN A 82 8.97 -4.49 7.94
CA GLN A 82 8.04 -3.56 7.29
C GLN A 82 6.56 -3.92 7.52
N GLY A 83 6.28 -5.10 8.10
CA GLY A 83 4.93 -5.56 8.43
C GLY A 83 4.38 -4.98 9.72
N GLY A 84 3.06 -5.02 9.86
CA GLY A 84 2.32 -4.47 10.98
C GLY A 84 0.86 -4.15 10.60
N LEU A 85 0.25 -3.26 11.39
CA LEU A 85 -0.91 -2.51 10.93
C LEU A 85 -0.41 -1.36 10.04
N LEU A 86 -0.91 -1.29 8.81
CA LEU A 86 -0.35 -0.44 7.77
C LEU A 86 -1.30 0.72 7.48
N ASP A 87 -2.08 0.68 6.40
CA ASP A 87 -2.89 1.83 6.02
C ASP A 87 -4.26 1.85 6.71
N VAL A 88 -4.83 3.05 6.79
CA VAL A 88 -6.22 3.27 7.19
C VAL A 88 -6.91 4.16 6.17
N ALA A 89 -8.10 3.75 5.74
CA ALA A 89 -9.01 4.56 4.96
C ALA A 89 -10.39 4.55 5.61
N ILE A 90 -11.16 5.61 5.41
CA ILE A 90 -12.58 5.65 5.78
C ILE A 90 -13.43 5.55 4.52
N ASP A 91 -14.58 4.91 4.63
CA ASP A 91 -15.54 4.80 3.53
C ASP A 91 -15.93 6.20 3.02
N PRO A 92 -16.15 6.40 1.69
CA PRO A 92 -16.66 7.67 1.18
C PRO A 92 -17.98 8.10 1.84
N ASP A 93 -18.73 7.14 2.39
CA ASP A 93 -19.97 7.36 3.13
C ASP A 93 -19.83 7.23 4.66
N PHE A 94 -18.62 7.42 5.18
CA PHE A 94 -18.30 7.28 6.60
C PHE A 94 -19.23 8.06 7.53
N ALA A 95 -19.71 9.24 7.11
CA ALA A 95 -20.63 10.04 7.91
C ALA A 95 -21.89 9.25 8.32
N ARG A 96 -22.41 8.40 7.42
CA ARG A 96 -23.59 7.56 7.64
C ARG A 96 -23.24 6.18 8.18
N ASN A 97 -22.22 5.53 7.64
CA ASN A 97 -21.96 4.10 7.90
C ASN A 97 -20.85 3.83 8.93
N LYS A 98 -19.98 4.81 9.23
CA LYS A 98 -18.82 4.67 10.12
C LYS A 98 -17.83 3.56 9.74
N LEU A 99 -17.77 3.16 8.47
CA LEU A 99 -16.90 2.07 8.03
C LEU A 99 -15.44 2.53 7.86
N VAL A 100 -14.55 1.81 8.52
CA VAL A 100 -13.08 1.98 8.48
C VAL A 100 -12.47 0.75 7.83
N TYR A 101 -11.45 0.98 7.01
CA TYR A 101 -10.70 -0.02 6.27
C TYR A 101 -9.27 -0.01 6.75
N LEU A 102 -8.75 -1.18 7.07
CA LEU A 102 -7.39 -1.37 7.56
C LEU A 102 -6.66 -2.35 6.66
N SER A 103 -5.49 -1.97 6.17
CA SER A 103 -4.56 -2.93 5.57
C SER A 103 -3.52 -3.34 6.60
N PHE A 104 -3.15 -4.61 6.57
CA PHE A 104 -2.24 -5.18 7.56
C PHE A 104 -1.50 -6.39 7.03
N SER A 105 -0.38 -6.71 7.66
CA SER A 105 0.32 -7.98 7.45
C SER A 105 -0.40 -9.10 8.20
N GLU A 106 -1.34 -9.75 7.53
CA GLU A 106 -2.12 -10.87 8.06
C GLU A 106 -1.22 -12.10 8.22
N PRO A 107 -1.09 -12.65 9.45
CA PRO A 107 -0.30 -13.84 9.69
C PRO A 107 -0.87 -15.07 8.96
N GLY A 108 0.00 -16.00 8.63
CA GLY A 108 -0.33 -17.33 8.13
C GLY A 108 0.35 -18.42 8.96
N SER A 109 0.31 -19.65 8.48
CA SER A 109 1.03 -20.75 9.11
C SER A 109 2.55 -20.53 9.07
N GLU A 110 3.24 -21.12 10.05
CA GLU A 110 4.69 -21.20 10.12
C GLU A 110 5.43 -19.85 10.05
N GLY A 111 4.79 -18.73 10.41
CA GLY A 111 5.42 -17.40 10.33
C GLY A 111 5.49 -16.84 8.90
N THR A 112 4.66 -17.34 8.00
CA THR A 112 4.33 -16.64 6.76
C THR A 112 3.37 -15.48 7.04
N ALA A 113 3.34 -14.47 6.18
CA ALA A 113 2.36 -13.40 6.22
C ALA A 113 2.10 -12.85 4.82
N SER A 114 1.07 -12.03 4.68
CA SER A 114 0.80 -11.25 3.46
C SER A 114 -0.07 -10.04 3.77
N THR A 115 -0.17 -9.12 2.83
CA THR A 115 -1.14 -8.03 2.92
C THR A 115 -2.56 -8.59 2.94
N ALA A 116 -3.40 -8.07 3.81
CA ALA A 116 -4.84 -8.26 3.80
C ALA A 116 -5.53 -6.94 4.09
N VAL A 117 -6.83 -6.88 3.80
CA VAL A 117 -7.69 -5.74 4.10
C VAL A 117 -8.88 -6.21 4.89
N ALA A 118 -9.08 -5.60 6.05
CA ALA A 118 -10.29 -5.75 6.84
C ALA A 118 -11.09 -4.46 6.81
N ARG A 119 -12.41 -4.58 6.99
CA ARG A 119 -13.28 -3.45 7.30
C ARG A 119 -14.01 -3.70 8.61
N GLY A 120 -14.28 -2.64 9.35
CA GLY A 120 -15.09 -2.64 10.57
C GLY A 120 -15.84 -1.32 10.73
N ARG A 121 -16.82 -1.30 11.62
CA ARG A 121 -17.57 -0.10 11.98
C ARG A 121 -16.93 0.56 13.18
N LEU A 122 -16.63 1.86 13.11
CA LEU A 122 -16.13 2.60 14.26
C LEU A 122 -17.25 2.84 15.28
N GLY A 123 -17.13 2.17 16.43
CA GLY A 123 -17.97 2.37 17.61
C GLY A 123 -17.33 3.31 18.64
N THR A 124 -17.80 3.22 19.89
CA THR A 124 -17.33 4.10 20.97
C THR A 124 -15.89 3.82 21.40
N ASN A 125 -15.52 2.53 21.51
CA ASN A 125 -14.23 2.10 22.07
C ASN A 125 -13.29 1.44 21.04
N GLY A 126 -13.78 1.20 19.82
CA GLY A 126 -13.01 0.52 18.80
C GLY A 126 -13.81 0.13 17.58
N LEU A 127 -13.31 -0.86 16.85
CA LEU A 127 -13.95 -1.39 15.65
C LEU A 127 -14.87 -2.56 16.02
N GLU A 128 -16.08 -2.52 15.47
CA GLU A 128 -17.11 -3.55 15.58
C GLU A 128 -17.30 -4.22 14.21
N GLU A 129 -17.88 -5.43 14.19
CA GLU A 129 -18.23 -6.15 12.96
C GLU A 129 -17.04 -6.32 11.99
N VAL A 130 -15.84 -6.49 12.55
CA VAL A 130 -14.59 -6.55 11.78
C VAL A 130 -14.55 -7.82 10.95
N LYS A 131 -14.35 -7.66 9.63
CA LYS A 131 -14.20 -8.77 8.70
C LYS A 131 -13.08 -8.51 7.69
N VAL A 132 -12.30 -9.53 7.40
CA VAL A 132 -11.35 -9.53 6.29
C VAL A 132 -12.14 -9.61 4.98
N ILE A 133 -11.97 -8.63 4.10
CA ILE A 133 -12.67 -8.53 2.81
C ILE A 133 -11.76 -8.86 1.63
N TRP A 134 -10.45 -8.86 1.83
CA TRP A 134 -9.49 -9.32 0.85
C TRP A 134 -8.22 -9.79 1.53
N SER A 135 -7.59 -10.84 1.01
CA SER A 135 -6.38 -11.42 1.57
C SER A 135 -5.46 -11.89 0.45
N GLN A 136 -4.25 -11.32 0.37
CA GLN A 136 -3.28 -11.69 -0.64
C GLN A 136 -2.92 -13.18 -0.55
N ARG A 137 -2.83 -13.84 -1.69
CA ARG A 137 -2.30 -15.19 -1.82
C ARG A 137 -1.18 -15.23 -2.89
N PRO A 138 -0.13 -16.03 -2.69
CA PRO A 138 0.17 -16.81 -1.47
C PRO A 138 0.67 -15.93 -0.31
N LYS A 139 0.61 -16.50 0.91
CA LYS A 139 1.38 -16.00 2.06
C LYS A 139 2.79 -16.57 1.99
N VAL A 140 3.78 -15.75 2.31
CA VAL A 140 5.20 -16.14 2.21
C VAL A 140 5.97 -15.70 3.45
N ARG A 141 7.08 -16.39 3.75
CA ARG A 141 8.00 -16.01 4.83
C ARG A 141 8.85 -14.83 4.36
N SER A 142 8.38 -13.62 4.61
CA SER A 142 9.07 -12.37 4.27
C SER A 142 8.59 -11.23 5.15
N GLY A 143 9.52 -10.41 5.64
CA GLY A 143 9.22 -9.23 6.46
C GLY A 143 9.03 -7.94 5.67
N GLY A 144 9.16 -7.97 4.34
CA GLY A 144 9.18 -6.77 3.51
C GLY A 144 8.21 -6.75 2.34
N HIS A 145 8.11 -5.56 1.74
CA HIS A 145 7.42 -5.24 0.49
C HIS A 145 5.94 -5.62 0.52
N TYR A 146 5.23 -5.20 1.57
CA TYR A 146 3.79 -5.43 1.72
C TYR A 146 2.95 -4.52 0.80
N GLY A 147 3.48 -3.37 0.37
CA GLY A 147 2.63 -2.36 -0.27
C GLY A 147 1.67 -1.76 0.77
N SER A 148 0.39 -2.06 0.60
CA SER A 148 -0.71 -1.88 1.55
C SER A 148 -1.41 -0.53 1.53
N ARG A 149 -1.11 0.37 0.58
CA ARG A 149 -1.88 1.62 0.45
C ARG A 149 -3.31 1.33 -0.01
N LEU A 150 -4.28 1.99 0.60
CA LEU A 150 -5.70 1.92 0.34
C LEU A 150 -6.18 3.23 -0.28
N VAL A 151 -6.83 3.16 -1.43
CA VAL A 151 -7.31 4.36 -2.13
C VAL A 151 -8.72 4.13 -2.65
N PHE A 152 -9.70 4.81 -2.06
CA PHE A 152 -11.07 4.80 -2.60
C PHE A 152 -11.15 5.58 -3.91
N ARG A 153 -11.79 4.97 -4.90
CA ARG A 153 -12.17 5.58 -6.17
C ARG A 153 -13.47 6.35 -6.03
N ARG A 154 -13.67 7.28 -6.97
CA ARG A 154 -14.89 8.08 -7.07
C ARG A 154 -16.16 7.23 -7.26
N ASP A 155 -16.03 6.01 -7.77
CA ASP A 155 -17.13 5.06 -7.95
C ASP A 155 -17.37 4.17 -6.72
N GLY A 156 -16.67 4.40 -5.60
CA GLY A 156 -16.81 3.63 -4.36
C GLY A 156 -16.03 2.32 -4.34
N THR A 157 -15.32 1.96 -5.42
CA THR A 157 -14.39 0.83 -5.40
C THR A 157 -13.08 1.21 -4.71
N LEU A 158 -12.36 0.21 -4.19
CA LEU A 158 -11.16 0.38 -3.40
C LEU A 158 -9.96 -0.22 -4.13
N PHE A 159 -8.91 0.59 -4.30
CA PHE A 159 -7.60 0.10 -4.69
C PHE A 159 -6.79 -0.35 -3.48
N ILE A 160 -6.03 -1.45 -3.66
CA ILE A 160 -5.09 -2.00 -2.68
C ILE A 160 -3.76 -2.22 -3.41
N THR A 161 -2.68 -1.64 -2.92
CA THR A 161 -1.34 -1.89 -3.49
C THR A 161 -0.66 -3.07 -2.79
N THR A 162 0.12 -3.86 -3.53
CA THR A 162 0.94 -4.97 -2.96
C THR A 162 2.35 -4.98 -3.52
N GLY A 163 3.35 -5.34 -2.72
CA GLY A 163 4.71 -5.52 -3.23
C GLY A 163 5.03 -6.97 -3.64
N ASP A 164 6.25 -7.16 -4.13
CA ASP A 164 6.84 -8.42 -4.57
C ASP A 164 7.30 -9.32 -3.40
N ARG A 165 7.05 -8.90 -2.16
CA ARG A 165 7.44 -9.61 -0.94
C ARG A 165 8.94 -9.92 -0.85
N GLN A 166 9.78 -8.99 -1.34
CA GLN A 166 11.26 -8.98 -1.38
C GLN A 166 11.91 -9.98 -2.34
N ASN A 167 11.44 -11.22 -2.37
CA ASN A 167 12.09 -12.31 -3.08
C ASN A 167 11.13 -13.15 -3.92
N GLN A 168 9.90 -12.69 -4.15
CA GLN A 168 8.89 -13.42 -4.94
C GLN A 168 8.79 -12.90 -6.37
N ARG A 169 9.93 -12.50 -6.96
CA ARG A 169 10.05 -11.97 -8.32
C ARG A 169 9.31 -12.80 -9.38
N PRO A 170 9.37 -14.15 -9.39
CA PRO A 170 8.64 -14.95 -10.38
C PRO A 170 7.10 -14.76 -10.30
N LEU A 171 6.58 -14.47 -9.11
CA LEU A 171 5.13 -14.33 -8.86
C LEU A 171 4.57 -12.95 -9.24
N VAL A 172 5.44 -11.97 -9.47
CA VAL A 172 5.02 -10.60 -9.85
C VAL A 172 4.33 -10.58 -11.22
N MET A 173 4.82 -11.39 -12.16
CA MET A 173 4.26 -11.51 -13.50
C MET A 173 3.16 -12.58 -13.59
N ASP A 174 3.09 -13.46 -12.59
CA ASP A 174 2.05 -14.47 -12.47
C ASP A 174 0.73 -13.82 -12.03
N LEU A 175 -0.28 -13.90 -12.90
CA LEU A 175 -1.60 -13.33 -12.67
C LEU A 175 -2.46 -14.20 -11.74
N SER A 176 -2.03 -15.41 -11.38
CA SER A 176 -2.72 -16.25 -10.41
C SER A 176 -2.44 -15.85 -8.95
N THR A 177 -1.61 -14.84 -8.72
CA THR A 177 -1.22 -14.37 -7.38
C THR A 177 -1.45 -12.88 -7.19
N GLY A 178 -1.64 -12.47 -5.93
CA GLY A 178 -1.77 -11.07 -5.53
C GLY A 178 -0.44 -10.34 -5.28
N ILE A 179 0.70 -10.93 -5.64
CA ILE A 179 2.04 -10.37 -5.37
C ILE A 179 2.44 -9.38 -6.47
N GLY A 180 2.90 -8.18 -6.08
CA GLY A 180 3.34 -7.14 -7.02
C GLY A 180 2.22 -6.63 -7.93
N LYS A 181 1.02 -6.45 -7.36
CA LYS A 181 -0.20 -6.07 -8.06
C LYS A 181 -0.79 -4.79 -7.47
N VAL A 182 -1.54 -4.06 -8.28
CA VAL A 182 -2.64 -3.23 -7.77
C VAL A 182 -3.91 -4.04 -7.91
N ILE A 183 -4.68 -4.09 -6.83
CA ILE A 183 -5.93 -4.83 -6.73
C ILE A 183 -7.08 -3.82 -6.67
N ARG A 184 -8.20 -4.11 -7.33
CA ARG A 184 -9.44 -3.32 -7.27
C ARG A 184 -10.60 -4.21 -6.84
N ILE A 185 -11.24 -3.85 -5.73
CA ILE A 185 -12.42 -4.51 -5.17
C ILE A 185 -13.54 -3.51 -4.93
N ASN A 186 -14.79 -3.96 -4.79
CA ASN A 186 -15.85 -3.15 -4.21
C ASN A 186 -15.59 -2.94 -2.71
N SER A 187 -16.27 -1.96 -2.10
CA SER A 187 -16.12 -1.65 -0.68
C SER A 187 -16.50 -2.80 0.27
N ASP A 188 -17.16 -3.85 -0.22
CA ASP A 188 -17.49 -5.07 0.54
C ASP A 188 -16.59 -6.28 0.28
N GLY A 189 -15.60 -6.15 -0.60
CA GLY A 189 -14.71 -7.24 -1.02
C GLY A 189 -15.14 -7.95 -2.29
N SER A 190 -16.35 -7.71 -2.80
CA SER A 190 -16.79 -8.30 -4.07
C SER A 190 -16.00 -7.72 -5.26
N ILE A 191 -15.95 -8.46 -6.37
CA ILE A 191 -15.13 -8.07 -7.53
C ILE A 191 -15.96 -7.18 -8.48
N PRO A 192 -15.46 -5.99 -8.86
CA PRO A 192 -16.05 -5.20 -9.94
C PRO A 192 -16.05 -5.98 -11.26
N ARG A 193 -17.21 -6.05 -11.92
CA ARG A 193 -17.39 -6.83 -13.15
C ARG A 193 -16.56 -6.32 -14.33
N ASP A 194 -16.16 -5.05 -14.28
CA ASP A 194 -15.37 -4.34 -15.28
C ASP A 194 -13.85 -4.38 -15.01
N ASN A 195 -13.39 -5.20 -14.05
CA ASN A 195 -11.96 -5.41 -13.85
C ASN A 195 -11.31 -6.08 -15.07
N PRO A 196 -10.06 -5.71 -15.41
CA PRO A 196 -9.42 -6.08 -16.68
C PRO A 196 -9.10 -7.57 -16.83
N PHE A 197 -9.13 -8.35 -15.74
CA PHE A 197 -8.83 -9.77 -15.75
C PHE A 197 -10.04 -10.65 -15.40
N VAL A 198 -11.24 -10.07 -15.27
CA VAL A 198 -12.48 -10.84 -15.08
C VAL A 198 -12.70 -11.77 -16.28
N GLY A 199 -12.95 -13.05 -16.00
CA GLY A 199 -13.18 -14.07 -17.03
C GLY A 199 -11.92 -14.59 -17.72
N ARG A 200 -10.73 -14.11 -17.37
CA ARG A 200 -9.47 -14.65 -17.89
C ARG A 200 -9.05 -15.88 -17.08
N GLU A 201 -8.95 -17.02 -17.75
CA GLU A 201 -8.45 -18.25 -17.13
C GLU A 201 -7.04 -18.07 -16.56
N GLY A 202 -6.81 -18.56 -15.35
CA GLY A 202 -5.52 -18.47 -14.65
C GLY A 202 -5.17 -17.09 -14.09
N ALA A 203 -6.07 -16.10 -14.15
CA ALA A 203 -5.86 -14.78 -13.56
C ALA A 203 -6.82 -14.53 -12.39
N LEU A 204 -6.32 -13.85 -11.35
CA LEU A 204 -7.16 -13.32 -10.28
C LEU A 204 -8.01 -12.16 -10.82
N PRO A 205 -9.35 -12.22 -10.70
CA PRO A 205 -10.24 -11.24 -11.31
C PRO A 205 -10.19 -9.86 -10.61
N GLU A 206 -9.64 -9.78 -9.40
CA GLU A 206 -9.43 -8.53 -8.66
C GLU A 206 -8.22 -7.71 -9.15
N ILE A 207 -7.36 -8.24 -10.01
CA ILE A 207 -6.17 -7.51 -10.47
C ILE A 207 -6.59 -6.29 -11.31
N TRP A 208 -5.98 -5.15 -11.00
CA TRP A 208 -6.04 -3.92 -11.80
C TRP A 208 -4.81 -3.77 -12.67
N SER A 209 -3.62 -3.87 -12.08
CA SER A 209 -2.33 -3.84 -12.78
C SER A 209 -1.33 -4.77 -12.11
N TYR A 210 -0.22 -5.07 -12.80
CA TYR A 210 0.81 -6.00 -12.33
C TYR A 210 2.20 -5.53 -12.75
N GLY A 211 3.25 -6.20 -12.27
CA GLY A 211 4.62 -5.81 -12.59
C GLY A 211 5.20 -4.77 -11.62
N HIS A 212 4.78 -4.80 -10.35
CA HIS A 212 5.23 -3.85 -9.32
C HIS A 212 6.15 -4.50 -8.29
N ARG A 213 7.10 -3.72 -7.76
CA ARG A 213 8.12 -4.15 -6.79
C ARG A 213 7.73 -3.88 -5.34
N SER A 214 7.66 -2.62 -4.93
CA SER A 214 7.52 -2.26 -3.51
C SER A 214 6.82 -0.92 -3.39
N MET A 215 5.53 -0.92 -3.71
CA MET A 215 4.69 0.29 -3.66
C MET A 215 4.60 0.85 -2.24
N GLN A 216 4.58 2.18 -2.10
CA GLN A 216 4.52 2.87 -0.81
C GLN A 216 3.45 3.95 -0.81
N GLY A 217 3.52 4.87 -1.77
CA GLY A 217 2.53 5.93 -1.99
C GLY A 217 1.51 5.52 -3.03
N ALA A 218 0.27 5.93 -2.84
CA ALA A 218 -0.73 5.92 -3.89
C ALA A 218 -1.78 7.00 -3.63
N ALA A 219 -2.21 7.69 -4.68
CA ALA A 219 -3.25 8.71 -4.60
C ALA A 219 -3.97 8.82 -5.94
N LEU A 220 -5.23 9.26 -5.91
CA LEU A 220 -5.91 9.66 -7.13
C LEU A 220 -5.54 11.10 -7.47
N ASP A 221 -5.28 11.34 -8.74
CA ASP A 221 -5.31 12.68 -9.29
C ASP A 221 -6.75 13.26 -9.12
N PRO A 222 -6.91 14.37 -8.38
CA PRO A 222 -8.22 14.93 -8.09
C PRO A 222 -8.91 15.54 -9.31
N ALA A 223 -8.20 15.79 -10.43
CA ALA A 223 -8.81 16.22 -11.69
C ALA A 223 -9.26 15.01 -12.50
N THR A 224 -8.35 14.08 -12.78
CA THR A 224 -8.60 13.00 -13.74
C THR A 224 -9.18 11.72 -13.11
N GLY A 225 -9.02 11.53 -11.79
CA GLY A 225 -9.38 10.29 -11.10
C GLY A 225 -8.42 9.12 -11.39
N ILE A 226 -7.27 9.40 -12.02
CA ILE A 226 -6.25 8.40 -12.34
C ILE A 226 -5.44 8.08 -11.09
N LEU A 227 -5.16 6.80 -10.87
CA LEU A 227 -4.29 6.36 -9.78
C LEU A 227 -2.83 6.63 -10.14
N TRP A 228 -2.13 7.31 -9.24
CA TRP A 228 -0.69 7.42 -9.25
C TRP A 228 -0.12 6.60 -8.11
N THR A 229 0.92 5.82 -8.37
CA THR A 229 1.64 5.03 -7.35
C THR A 229 3.11 5.39 -7.33
N THR A 230 3.73 5.30 -6.15
CA THR A 230 5.18 5.33 -6.02
C THR A 230 5.67 3.99 -5.49
N GLU A 231 6.84 3.57 -5.95
CA GLU A 231 7.46 2.33 -5.50
C GLU A 231 8.97 2.43 -5.39
N HIS A 232 9.54 1.73 -4.41
CA HIS A 232 10.98 1.65 -4.25
C HIS A 232 11.58 0.67 -5.25
N GLY A 233 12.64 1.10 -5.94
CA GLY A 233 13.48 0.25 -6.77
C GLY A 233 14.49 -0.57 -5.95
N PRO A 234 15.33 -1.41 -6.60
CA PRO A 234 16.34 -2.20 -5.91
C PRO A 234 17.52 -1.37 -5.37
N ARG A 235 18.40 -0.86 -6.23
CA ARG A 235 19.56 -0.01 -5.86
C ARG A 235 19.52 1.24 -6.73
N GLY A 236 18.59 2.15 -6.43
CA GLY A 236 18.09 3.12 -7.39
C GLY A 236 16.82 2.59 -8.09
N GLY A 237 16.27 3.40 -9.00
CA GLY A 237 15.08 3.01 -9.78
C GLY A 237 13.76 3.16 -9.03
N ASP A 238 13.66 4.12 -8.11
CA ASP A 238 12.37 4.48 -7.55
C ASP A 238 11.48 5.08 -8.64
N GLU A 239 10.22 4.66 -8.68
CA GLU A 239 9.31 5.00 -9.77
C GLU A 239 8.10 5.81 -9.27
N LEU A 240 7.63 6.70 -10.13
CA LEU A 240 6.29 7.29 -10.07
C LEU A 240 5.52 6.79 -11.29
N ASN A 241 4.46 6.03 -11.05
CA ASN A 241 3.71 5.32 -12.07
C ASN A 241 2.29 5.86 -12.19
N ARG A 242 1.87 6.16 -13.42
CA ARG A 242 0.46 6.37 -13.77
C ARG A 242 -0.20 5.00 -13.93
N THR A 243 -0.93 4.54 -12.92
CA THR A 243 -1.44 3.16 -12.83
C THR A 243 -2.74 2.96 -13.61
N GLU A 244 -2.69 2.14 -14.65
CA GLU A 244 -3.79 1.91 -15.60
C GLU A 244 -4.25 0.45 -15.65
N ALA A 245 -5.51 0.26 -16.03
CA ALA A 245 -6.14 -1.05 -16.11
C ALA A 245 -5.40 -2.00 -17.06
N GLY A 246 -5.13 -3.21 -16.58
CA GLY A 246 -4.53 -4.31 -17.34
C GLY A 246 -3.05 -4.13 -17.67
N LYS A 247 -2.42 -3.03 -17.26
CA LYS A 247 -1.03 -2.72 -17.64
C LYS A 247 -0.01 -3.48 -16.79
N ASN A 248 1.12 -3.75 -17.44
CA ASN A 248 2.33 -4.31 -16.86
C ASN A 248 3.35 -3.20 -16.62
N TYR A 249 3.83 -3.07 -15.39
CA TYR A 249 4.82 -2.07 -14.99
C TYR A 249 6.27 -2.59 -15.02
N GLY A 250 6.46 -3.83 -15.48
CA GLY A 250 7.76 -4.32 -15.95
C GLY A 250 8.62 -5.01 -14.90
N TRP A 251 8.45 -4.75 -13.60
CA TRP A 251 9.19 -5.50 -12.58
C TRP A 251 8.84 -7.00 -12.66
N PRO A 252 9.80 -7.92 -12.58
CA PRO A 252 11.24 -7.72 -12.33
C PRO A 252 12.11 -7.66 -13.60
N VAL A 253 11.50 -7.64 -14.78
CA VAL A 253 12.21 -7.65 -16.07
C VAL A 253 12.84 -6.29 -16.37
N ILE A 254 12.17 -5.20 -16.00
CA ILE A 254 12.60 -3.82 -16.21
C ILE A 254 12.81 -3.15 -14.84
N THR A 255 13.92 -2.43 -14.69
CA THR A 255 14.26 -1.57 -13.54
C THR A 255 15.23 -0.50 -14.02
N TYR A 256 15.25 0.65 -13.34
CA TYR A 256 16.06 1.83 -13.71
C TYR A 256 17.15 2.15 -12.68
#